data_AF-A0A3P7I8U8-F1
#
_entry.id   AF-A0A3P7I8U8-F1
#
_cell.length_a   1.000
_cell.length_b   1.000
_cell.length_c   1.000
_cell.angle_alpha   90.00
_cell.angle_beta   90.00
_cell.angle_gamma   90.00
#
_symmetry.space_group_name_H-M   'P 1'
#
loop_
_entity.id
_entity.type
_entity.pdbx_description
1 polymer ?
#
loop_
_entity_poly.entity_id
_entity_poly.type
_entity_poly.pdbx_seq_one_letter_code
_entity_poly.pdbx_strand_id
1 'polypeptide(L)'
;MTVKKIKGVLHIFDNANLEKLDFFSGMEEIDAESIEERPALTIINNTMLEEIQFISLTTIKSSQQINTVIKDNPKLSGVDLEEWYEIAGGKNRTSIVLTDIEEGGSNGEISKLQIG
;
A
#
# COMPACT_ATOMS: atom_id res chain seq x y z
N MET A 1 -10.08 -22.11 5.24
CA MET A 1 -11.14 -21.08 5.11
C MET A 1 -10.44 -19.78 4.77
N THR A 2 -10.77 -19.13 3.67
CA THR A 2 -10.15 -17.86 3.25
C THR A 2 -11.18 -16.74 3.33
N VAL A 3 -10.74 -15.56 3.79
CA VAL A 3 -11.60 -14.37 3.84
C VAL A 3 -11.80 -13.88 2.40
N LYS A 4 -13.05 -13.80 1.95
CA LYS A 4 -13.41 -13.33 0.60
C LYS A 4 -13.82 -11.86 0.57
N LYS A 5 -14.50 -11.39 1.62
CA LYS A 5 -15.04 -10.04 1.68
C LYS A 5 -14.96 -9.46 3.08
N ILE A 6 -14.62 -8.19 3.18
CA ILE A 6 -14.78 -7.38 4.38
C ILE A 6 -15.92 -6.40 4.18
N LYS A 7 -16.87 -6.40 5.13
CA LYS A 7 -17.84 -5.33 5.33
C LYS A 7 -17.34 -4.46 6.48
N GLY A 8 -16.94 -3.24 6.16
CA GLY A 8 -16.20 -2.34 7.04
C GLY A 8 -14.80 -2.02 6.52
N VAL A 9 -13.90 -1.67 7.43
CA VAL A 9 -12.54 -1.23 7.10
C VAL A 9 -11.49 -2.28 7.45
N LEU A 10 -10.39 -2.30 6.70
CA LEU A 10 -9.19 -3.06 6.99
C LEU A 10 -8.03 -2.10 7.28
N HIS A 11 -7.63 -2.02 8.55
CA HIS A 11 -6.51 -1.19 8.99
C HIS A 11 -5.40 -2.08 9.52
N ILE A 12 -4.21 -1.93 8.93
CA ILE A 12 -2.99 -2.67 9.24
C ILE A 12 -1.93 -1.63 9.56
N PHE A 13 -1.73 -1.37 10.85
CA PHE A 13 -0.85 -0.30 11.31
C PHE A 13 0.07 -0.75 12.43
N ASP A 14 1.25 -0.14 12.50
CA ASP A 14 2.23 -0.29 13.58
C ASP A 14 2.68 -1.74 13.86
N ASN A 15 2.72 -2.60 12.82
CA ASN A 15 3.21 -3.96 12.97
C ASN A 15 4.72 -4.03 12.74
N ALA A 16 5.48 -4.19 13.82
CA ALA A 16 6.94 -4.22 13.77
C ALA A 16 7.52 -5.48 13.10
N ASN A 17 6.80 -6.61 13.14
CA ASN A 17 7.30 -7.92 12.69
C ASN A 17 6.48 -8.52 11.53
N LEU A 18 5.54 -7.78 10.97
CA LEU A 18 4.70 -8.28 9.88
C LEU A 18 5.45 -8.13 8.57
N GLU A 19 5.94 -9.25 8.03
CA GLU A 19 6.75 -9.25 6.80
C GLU A 19 5.90 -9.31 5.53
N LYS A 20 4.76 -10.01 5.58
CA LYS A 20 3.88 -10.26 4.43
C LYS A 20 2.41 -10.23 4.83
N LEU A 21 1.56 -9.84 3.87
CA LEU A 21 0.09 -9.89 3.98
C LEU A 21 -0.53 -11.00 3.13
N ASP A 22 -0.06 -12.24 3.30
CA ASP A 22 -0.49 -13.41 2.52
C ASP A 22 -1.80 -14.05 3.00
N PHE A 23 -2.17 -13.80 4.26
CA PHE A 23 -3.41 -14.27 4.90
C PHE A 23 -4.69 -13.85 4.15
N PHE A 24 -4.61 -12.79 3.35
CA PHE A 24 -5.72 -12.21 2.59
C PHE A 24 -5.60 -12.42 1.08
N SER A 25 -4.73 -13.33 0.62
CA SER A 25 -4.56 -13.65 -0.80
C SER A 25 -5.85 -14.01 -1.55
N GLY A 26 -6.84 -14.56 -0.84
CA GLY A 26 -8.15 -14.89 -1.39
C GLY A 26 -9.19 -13.77 -1.30
N MET A 27 -8.87 -12.61 -0.73
CA MET A 27 -9.80 -11.50 -0.54
C MET A 27 -10.13 -10.83 -1.88
N GLU A 28 -11.41 -10.64 -2.15
CA GLU A 28 -11.93 -10.12 -3.41
C GLU A 28 -12.45 -8.69 -3.26
N GLU A 29 -12.99 -8.33 -2.10
CA GLU A 29 -13.66 -7.04 -1.88
C GLU A 29 -13.49 -6.51 -0.45
N ILE A 30 -13.24 -5.20 -0.35
CA ILE A 30 -13.40 -4.41 0.88
C ILE A 30 -14.49 -3.38 0.61
N ASP A 31 -15.52 -3.36 1.45
CA ASP A 31 -16.65 -2.44 1.33
C ASP A 31 -16.93 -1.80 2.69
N ALA A 32 -16.44 -0.57 2.86
CA ALA A 32 -16.57 0.22 4.09
C ALA A 32 -18.00 0.72 4.34
N GLU A 33 -18.90 0.59 3.36
CA GLU A 33 -20.25 1.15 3.40
C GLU A 33 -20.25 2.69 3.45
N SER A 34 -21.44 3.29 3.33
CA SER A 34 -21.56 4.74 3.16
C SER A 34 -21.40 5.54 4.46
N ILE A 35 -21.66 4.91 5.61
CA ILE A 35 -21.62 5.55 6.94
C ILE A 35 -20.19 5.66 7.50
N GLU A 36 -19.24 4.95 6.91
CA GLU A 36 -17.87 4.95 7.39
C GLU A 36 -17.10 6.19 6.94
N GLU A 37 -16.49 6.87 7.93
CA GLU A 37 -15.74 8.10 7.72
C GLU A 37 -14.24 7.85 7.45
N ARG A 38 -13.77 6.63 7.72
CA ARG A 38 -12.37 6.24 7.53
C ARG A 38 -12.13 5.66 6.12
N PRO A 39 -10.87 5.70 5.63
CA PRO A 39 -10.50 4.94 4.44
C PRO A 39 -10.81 3.46 4.63
N ALA A 40 -11.32 2.82 3.57
CA ALA A 40 -11.64 1.39 3.56
C ALA A 40 -10.40 0.52 3.80
N LEU A 41 -9.26 0.91 3.23
CA LEU A 41 -7.99 0.22 3.42
C LEU A 41 -6.92 1.20 3.91
N THR A 42 -6.19 0.80 4.96
CA THR A 42 -5.06 1.55 5.47
C THR A 42 -3.94 0.59 5.85
N ILE A 43 -2.76 0.78 5.26
CA ILE A 43 -1.53 0.01 5.53
C ILE A 43 -0.42 1.01 5.85
N ILE A 44 -0.15 1.24 7.14
CA ILE A 44 0.74 2.32 7.58
C ILE A 44 1.75 1.82 8.62
N ASN A 45 3.01 2.29 8.53
CA ASN A 45 4.01 2.09 9.59
C ASN A 45 4.26 0.61 9.95
N ASN A 46 4.21 -0.29 8.96
CA ASN A 46 4.59 -1.69 9.14
C ASN A 46 6.07 -1.83 8.74
N THR A 47 6.96 -1.74 9.73
CA THR A 47 8.40 -1.52 9.49
C THR A 47 9.09 -2.67 8.78
N MET A 48 8.61 -3.90 8.95
CA MET A 48 9.16 -5.09 8.30
C MET A 48 8.34 -5.54 7.09
N LEU A 49 7.25 -4.85 6.75
CA LEU A 49 6.37 -5.26 5.66
C LEU A 49 7.08 -5.08 4.32
N GLU A 50 7.33 -6.19 3.65
CA GLU A 50 8.02 -6.24 2.36
C GLU A 50 7.05 -6.39 1.19
N GLU A 51 5.90 -7.04 1.42
CA GLU A 51 4.97 -7.45 0.36
C GLU A 51 3.49 -7.41 0.78
N ILE A 52 2.64 -6.82 -0.06
CA ILE A 52 1.18 -6.88 0.07
C ILE A 52 0.62 -7.89 -0.94
N GLN A 53 0.12 -9.03 -0.47
CA GLN A 53 -0.37 -10.12 -1.33
C GLN A 53 -1.91 -10.15 -1.40
N PHE A 54 -2.51 -9.10 -1.94
CA PHE A 54 -3.96 -9.04 -2.21
C PHE A 54 -4.30 -9.51 -3.63
N ILE A 55 -3.83 -10.70 -4.00
CA ILE A 55 -3.85 -11.22 -5.38
C ILE A 55 -5.26 -11.30 -5.98
N SER A 56 -6.27 -11.58 -5.15
CA SER A 56 -7.66 -11.69 -5.61
C SER A 56 -8.46 -10.39 -5.49
N LEU A 57 -7.86 -9.32 -4.94
CA LEU A 57 -8.60 -8.10 -4.59
C LEU A 57 -8.88 -7.32 -5.87
N THR A 58 -10.15 -7.09 -6.15
CA THR A 58 -10.57 -6.42 -7.38
C THR A 58 -11.28 -5.10 -7.11
N THR A 59 -11.73 -4.84 -5.88
CA THR A 59 -12.47 -3.61 -5.58
C THR A 59 -12.37 -3.20 -4.11
N ILE A 60 -12.15 -1.89 -3.90
CA ILE A 60 -12.26 -1.21 -2.60
C ILE A 60 -13.33 -0.12 -2.68
N LYS A 61 -14.41 -0.25 -1.90
CA LYS A 61 -15.54 0.70 -1.85
C LYS A 61 -15.56 1.49 -0.55
N SER A 62 -15.77 2.79 -0.66
CA SER A 62 -15.96 3.71 0.46
C SER A 62 -16.60 5.01 -0.05
N SER A 63 -17.39 5.67 0.78
CA SER A 63 -17.89 7.04 0.53
C SER A 63 -16.78 8.10 0.61
N GLN A 64 -15.63 7.78 1.19
CA GLN A 64 -14.53 8.71 1.36
C GLN A 64 -13.87 9.10 0.04
N GLN A 65 -13.33 10.33 0.01
CA GLN A 65 -12.56 10.82 -1.13
C GLN A 65 -11.30 9.97 -1.30
N ILE A 66 -10.53 9.78 -0.23
CA ILE A 66 -9.40 8.86 -0.17
C ILE A 66 -9.86 7.58 0.52
N ASN A 67 -9.92 6.47 -0.21
CA ASN A 67 -10.36 5.17 0.34
C ASN A 67 -9.22 4.21 0.61
N THR A 68 -8.03 4.47 0.06
CA THR A 68 -6.86 3.59 0.17
C THR A 68 -5.63 4.41 0.55
N VAL A 69 -4.98 4.02 1.64
CA VAL A 69 -3.78 4.69 2.15
C VAL A 69 -2.69 3.65 2.40
N ILE A 70 -1.54 3.80 1.74
CA ILE A 70 -0.36 2.94 1.92
C ILE A 70 0.85 3.85 2.07
N LYS A 71 1.40 3.98 3.26
CA LYS A 71 2.54 4.88 3.51
C LYS A 71 3.37 4.43 4.70
N ASP A 72 4.58 4.98 4.81
CA ASP A 72 5.46 4.73 5.96
C ASP A 72 5.79 3.23 6.16
N ASN A 73 5.75 2.42 5.09
CA ASN A 73 6.19 1.02 5.12
C ASN A 73 7.56 0.93 4.44
N PRO A 74 8.69 1.11 5.17
CA PRO A 74 9.99 1.41 4.57
C PRO A 74 10.59 0.27 3.75
N LYS A 75 10.18 -0.98 4.01
CA LYS A 75 10.63 -2.16 3.28
C LYS A 75 9.68 -2.58 2.15
N LEU A 76 8.52 -1.93 2.05
CA LEU A 76 7.49 -2.33 1.10
C LEU A 76 7.98 -2.02 -0.31
N SER A 77 7.98 -3.05 -1.15
CA SER A 77 8.45 -2.97 -2.54
C SER A 77 7.48 -3.68 -3.48
N GLY A 78 7.68 -3.53 -4.79
CA GLY A 78 6.89 -4.26 -5.80
C GLY A 78 5.42 -3.87 -5.86
N VAL A 79 5.05 -2.68 -5.39
CA VAL A 79 3.68 -2.16 -5.45
C VAL A 79 3.41 -1.65 -6.87
N ASP A 80 2.48 -2.28 -7.58
CA ASP A 80 1.97 -1.78 -8.86
C ASP A 80 0.98 -0.64 -8.64
N LEU A 81 1.43 0.60 -8.79
CA LEU A 81 0.60 1.78 -8.52
C LEU A 81 -0.65 1.84 -9.40
N GLU A 82 -0.59 1.41 -10.66
CA GLU A 82 -1.73 1.49 -11.57
C GLU A 82 -2.80 0.48 -11.16
N GLU A 83 -2.40 -0.75 -10.79
CA GLU A 83 -3.32 -1.75 -10.22
C GLU A 83 -4.04 -1.19 -8.98
N TRP A 84 -3.30 -0.58 -8.06
CA TRP A 84 -3.91 0.01 -6.86
C TRP A 84 -4.84 1.19 -7.16
N TYR A 85 -4.52 2.01 -8.16
CA TYR A 85 -5.42 3.06 -8.62
C TYR A 85 -6.71 2.47 -9.18
N GLU A 86 -6.63 1.42 -10.00
CA GLU A 86 -7.81 0.75 -10.57
C GLU A 86 -8.69 0.14 -9.47
N ILE A 87 -8.11 -0.66 -8.57
CA ILE A 87 -8.83 -1.32 -7.47
C ILE A 87 -9.53 -0.31 -6.55
N ALA A 88 -8.89 0.84 -6.29
CA ALA A 88 -9.42 1.91 -5.45
C ALA A 88 -10.46 2.80 -6.15
N GLY A 89 -10.64 2.66 -7.46
CA GLY A 89 -11.56 3.49 -8.26
C GLY A 89 -10.96 4.84 -8.70
N GLY A 90 -9.64 4.94 -8.78
CA GLY A 90 -8.89 6.05 -9.38
C GLY A 90 -7.77 6.59 -8.50
N LYS A 91 -6.74 7.18 -9.15
CA LYS A 91 -5.58 7.81 -8.49
C LYS A 91 -5.95 8.89 -7.46
N ASN A 92 -7.05 9.63 -7.69
CA ASN A 92 -7.55 10.64 -6.77
C ASN A 92 -8.20 10.06 -5.50
N ARG A 93 -8.32 8.72 -5.41
CA ARG A 93 -8.85 8.00 -4.26
C ARG A 93 -7.78 7.26 -3.45
N THR A 94 -6.53 7.36 -3.88
CA THR A 94 -5.39 6.66 -3.29
C THR A 94 -4.34 7.62 -2.77
N SER A 95 -3.71 7.27 -1.65
CA SER A 95 -2.51 7.93 -1.15
C SER A 95 -1.45 6.85 -0.90
N ILE A 96 -0.52 6.70 -1.85
CA ILE A 96 0.56 5.73 -1.78
C ILE A 96 1.89 6.48 -1.75
N VAL A 97 2.68 6.24 -0.70
CA VAL A 97 4.02 6.81 -0.53
C VAL A 97 4.97 5.66 -0.23
N LEU A 98 5.83 5.36 -1.20
CA LEU A 98 6.88 4.36 -1.07
C LEU A 98 8.20 5.06 -0.76
N THR A 99 9.07 4.39 -0.01
CA THR A 99 10.43 4.89 0.16
C THR A 99 11.19 4.54 -1.12
N ASP A 100 11.83 5.52 -1.76
CA ASP A 100 12.65 5.27 -2.94
C ASP A 100 13.67 4.17 -2.61
N ILE A 101 13.57 3.03 -3.29
CA ILE A 101 14.61 2.02 -3.26
C ILE A 101 15.74 2.63 -4.08
N GLU A 102 16.82 3.06 -3.43
CA GLU A 102 18.07 3.34 -4.13
C GLU A 102 18.41 2.11 -4.97
N GLU A 103 18.21 2.18 -6.28
CA GLU A 103 18.82 1.23 -7.20
C GLU A 103 20.33 1.34 -6.96
N GLY A 104 20.90 0.31 -6.33
CA GLY A 104 22.33 0.17 -6.12
C GLY A 104 23.07 0.07 -7.45
N GLY A 105 23.30 1.22 -8.07
CA GLY A 105 24.21 1.40 -9.19
C GLY A 105 25.63 1.57 -8.68
N SER A 106 26.47 0.57 -8.94
CA SER A 106 27.89 0.58 -8.57
C SER A 106 28.68 1.66 -9.32
N ASN A 107 29.60 2.30 -8.60
CA ASN A 107 30.88 2.85 -9.03
C ASN A 107 30.95 3.87 -10.18
N GLY A 108 31.40 5.07 -9.81
CA GLY A 108 32.38 5.82 -10.60
C GLY A 108 31.95 7.22 -11.02
N GLU A 109 32.30 8.22 -10.22
CA GLU A 109 33.29 9.24 -10.60
C GLU A 109 33.33 10.35 -9.54
N ILE A 110 34.48 10.44 -8.88
CA ILE A 110 34.87 11.61 -8.11
C ILE A 110 35.22 12.69 -9.13
N SER A 111 34.36 13.70 -9.30
CA SER A 111 34.75 14.95 -9.95
C SER A 111 34.91 16.05 -8.91
N LYS A 112 36.18 16.34 -8.62
CA LYS A 112 36.62 17.55 -7.91
C LYS A 112 36.23 18.81 -8.68
N LEU A 113 36.08 19.91 -7.91
CA LEU A 113 36.17 21.34 -8.27
C LEU A 113 34.93 21.89 -9.00
N GLN A 114 34.43 23.09 -8.68
CA GLN A 114 35.22 24.31 -8.51
C GLN A 114 34.53 25.35 -7.61
N ILE A 115 35.32 25.95 -6.73
CA ILE A 115 35.02 27.19 -6.01
C ILE A 115 35.24 28.34 -7.01
N GLY A 116 34.29 29.27 -7.09
CA GLY A 116 34.36 30.51 -7.85
C GLY A 116 33.25 31.44 -7.46
#